data_AF-A0A1Q6U4Q9-F1
#
_entry.id   AF-A0A1Q6U4Q9-F1
#
_cell.length_a   1.000
_cell.length_b   1.000
_cell.length_c   1.000
_cell.angle_alpha   90.00
_cell.angle_beta   90.00
_cell.angle_gamma   90.00
#
_symmetry.space_group_name_H-M   'P 1'
#
loop_
_entity.id
_entity.type
_entity.pdbx_description
1 polymer ?
#
loop_
_entity_poly.entity_id
_entity_poly.type
_entity_poly.pdbx_seq_one_letter_code
_entity_poly.pdbx_strand_id
1 'polypeptide(L)'
;MSYKIEKPYTDKDYADFIVEHNHNNNRIIYETENEVFALEAYEIIKNGYPVINENYQKELAKERKVKFESEFFEIPNIGWYRKVPRGYSSAIESINTAFNAVLVLNSLPADYLIFYTKPDFNQDEQCTEEWLIANQFKNKAMTKEEFMQFYANFVTAWNNLEHLQPETQIN
;
A
#
# COMPACT_ATOMS: atom_id res chain seq x y z
N MET A 1 11.00 -17.73 20.37
CA MET A 1 11.65 -19.01 20.04
C MET A 1 10.70 -19.75 19.15
N SER A 2 11.10 -19.97 17.90
CA SER A 2 10.33 -20.67 16.87
C SER A 2 10.07 -22.12 17.26
N TYR A 3 8.96 -22.68 16.80
CA TYR A 3 8.62 -24.09 17.00
C TYR A 3 9.28 -24.94 15.91
N LYS A 4 9.58 -26.20 16.20
CA LYS A 4 10.17 -27.12 15.22
C LYS A 4 9.77 -28.58 15.43
N ILE A 5 9.86 -29.35 14.35
CA ILE A 5 9.92 -30.81 14.37
C ILE A 5 11.19 -31.29 13.66
N GLU A 6 11.80 -32.37 14.16
CA GLU A 6 13.04 -32.95 13.64
C GLU A 6 12.73 -34.25 12.88
N LYS A 7 13.49 -34.55 11.82
CA LYS A 7 13.36 -35.79 11.04
C LYS A 7 14.06 -36.96 11.75
N PRO A 8 13.54 -38.20 11.60
CA PRO A 8 12.34 -38.54 10.84
C PRO A 8 11.06 -38.24 11.64
N TYR A 9 10.07 -37.66 10.97
CA TYR A 9 8.70 -37.51 11.47
C TYR A 9 7.76 -38.27 10.53
N THR A 10 6.56 -38.61 11.02
CA THR A 10 5.53 -39.20 10.15
C THR A 10 4.80 -38.12 9.35
N ASP A 11 4.14 -38.49 8.26
CA ASP A 11 3.29 -37.56 7.49
C ASP A 11 2.21 -36.93 8.37
N LYS A 12 1.72 -37.69 9.36
CA LYS A 12 0.74 -37.18 10.32
C LYS A 12 1.34 -36.11 11.22
N ASP A 13 2.54 -36.34 11.76
CA ASP A 13 3.22 -35.35 12.61
C ASP A 13 3.49 -34.05 11.85
N TYR A 14 3.91 -34.16 10.58
CA TYR A 14 4.07 -32.99 9.71
C TYR A 14 2.75 -32.26 9.50
N ALA A 15 1.69 -32.96 9.10
CA ALA A 15 0.39 -32.35 8.85
C ALA A 15 -0.17 -31.64 10.11
N ASP A 16 -0.08 -32.30 11.28
CA ASP A 16 -0.52 -31.74 12.55
C ASP A 16 0.28 -30.46 12.88
N PHE A 17 1.60 -30.46 12.65
CA PHE A 17 2.47 -29.29 12.83
C PHE A 17 2.12 -28.11 11.91
N ILE A 18 1.85 -28.37 10.61
CA ILE A 18 1.43 -27.34 9.66
C ILE A 18 0.08 -26.74 10.05
N VAL A 19 -0.89 -27.56 10.42
CA VAL A 19 -2.21 -27.09 10.85
C VAL A 19 -2.08 -26.22 12.09
N GLU A 20 -1.35 -26.69 13.11
CA GLU A 20 -1.19 -25.96 14.36
C GLU A 20 -0.51 -24.62 14.14
N HIS A 21 0.62 -24.59 13.43
CA HIS A 21 1.43 -23.38 13.41
C HIS A 21 1.16 -22.46 12.21
N ASN A 22 0.91 -22.99 11.02
CA ASN A 22 0.63 -22.16 9.84
C ASN A 22 -0.85 -21.81 9.75
N HIS A 23 -1.74 -22.80 9.65
CA HIS A 23 -3.17 -22.51 9.42
C HIS A 23 -3.84 -21.80 10.60
N ASN A 24 -3.56 -22.25 11.83
CA ASN A 24 -4.21 -21.69 13.02
C ASN A 24 -3.50 -20.44 13.57
N ASN A 25 -2.20 -20.27 13.28
CA ASN A 25 -1.39 -19.23 13.90
C ASN A 25 -0.57 -18.37 12.92
N ASN A 26 -0.78 -18.51 11.60
CA ASN A 26 -0.14 -17.71 10.55
C ASN A 26 1.40 -17.71 10.56
N ARG A 27 2.05 -18.71 11.15
CA ARG A 27 3.52 -18.83 11.13
C ARG A 27 4.01 -19.26 9.76
N ILE A 28 5.21 -18.82 9.40
CA ILE A 28 5.85 -19.19 8.13
C ILE A 28 6.55 -20.54 8.32
N ILE A 29 6.27 -21.50 7.45
CA ILE A 29 6.92 -22.81 7.49
C ILE A 29 8.19 -22.77 6.67
N TYR A 30 9.29 -23.21 7.28
CA TYR A 30 10.58 -23.34 6.62
C TYR A 30 11.15 -24.73 6.87
N GLU A 31 11.36 -25.49 5.80
CA GLU A 31 11.89 -26.85 5.87
C GLU A 31 13.38 -26.88 5.48
N THR A 32 14.17 -27.56 6.31
CA THR A 32 15.57 -27.89 6.05
C THR A 32 15.71 -29.39 5.77
N GLU A 33 16.95 -29.83 5.51
CA GLU A 33 17.25 -31.24 5.35
C GLU A 33 16.81 -32.07 6.57
N ASN A 34 16.97 -31.55 7.79
CA ASN A 34 16.78 -32.31 9.03
C ASN A 34 15.58 -31.86 9.87
N GLU A 35 15.06 -30.67 9.65
CA GLU A 35 14.10 -30.01 10.55
C GLU A 35 13.08 -29.17 9.78
N VAL A 36 11.87 -29.03 10.34
CA VAL A 36 10.85 -28.09 9.88
C VAL A 36 10.63 -27.06 10.97
N PHE A 37 10.78 -25.79 10.65
CA PHE A 37 10.56 -24.66 11.54
C PHE A 37 9.23 -23.99 11.24
N ALA A 38 8.56 -23.53 12.29
CA ALA A 38 7.47 -22.57 12.21
C ALA A 38 7.94 -21.23 12.78
N LEU A 39 8.20 -20.28 11.88
CA LEU A 39 8.77 -18.98 12.14
C LEU A 39 7.68 -17.94 12.42
N GLU A 40 7.92 -17.08 13.40
CA GLU A 40 7.19 -15.83 13.51
C GLU A 40 7.52 -14.93 12.30
N ALA A 41 6.64 -14.01 11.93
CA ALA A 41 6.85 -13.15 10.74
C ALA A 41 8.14 -12.29 10.83
N TYR A 42 8.58 -11.98 12.05
CA TYR A 42 9.82 -11.23 12.31
C TYR A 42 11.07 -12.12 12.42
N GLU A 43 10.95 -13.42 12.19
CA GLU A 43 12.08 -14.36 12.23
C GLU A 43 12.53 -14.73 10.81
N ILE A 44 13.83 -14.91 10.63
CA ILE A 44 14.47 -15.38 9.39
C ILE A 44 15.45 -16.50 9.72
N ILE A 45 15.82 -17.30 8.72
CA ILE A 45 16.84 -18.34 8.89
C ILE A 45 18.22 -17.77 8.60
N LYS A 46 19.14 -17.90 9.57
CA LYS A 46 20.55 -17.56 9.41
C LYS A 46 21.41 -18.69 9.96
N ASN A 47 22.32 -19.20 9.12
CA ASN A 47 23.16 -20.36 9.44
C ASN A 47 22.35 -21.60 9.89
N GLY A 48 21.18 -21.82 9.28
CA GLY A 48 20.31 -22.96 9.56
C GLY A 48 19.41 -22.80 10.78
N TYR A 49 19.50 -21.69 11.52
CA TYR A 49 18.69 -21.47 12.72
C TYR A 49 17.80 -20.22 12.58
N PRO A 50 16.60 -20.23 13.19
CA PRO A 50 15.78 -19.04 13.33
C PRO A 50 16.48 -17.95 14.14
N VAL A 51 16.52 -16.74 13.59
CA VAL A 51 17.00 -15.53 14.26
C VAL A 51 16.03 -14.39 14.03
N ILE A 52 16.03 -13.40 14.92
CA ILE A 52 15.21 -12.19 14.75
C ILE A 52 15.76 -11.37 13.59
N ASN A 53 14.87 -10.97 12.67
CA ASN A 53 15.18 -10.01 11.62
C ASN A 53 15.16 -8.59 12.21
N GLU A 54 16.35 -8.03 12.47
CA GLU A 54 16.51 -6.68 12.99
C GLU A 54 15.93 -5.60 12.05
N ASN A 55 15.80 -5.89 10.75
CA ASN A 55 15.24 -4.97 9.76
C ASN A 55 13.74 -5.15 9.53
N TYR A 56 13.08 -6.11 10.20
CA TYR A 56 11.69 -6.49 9.91
C TYR A 56 10.74 -5.30 9.87
N GLN A 57 10.79 -4.41 10.87
CA GLN A 57 9.91 -3.22 10.92
C GLN A 57 10.17 -2.26 9.75
N LYS A 58 11.44 -2.11 9.33
CA LYS A 58 11.82 -1.25 8.21
C LYS A 58 11.37 -1.82 6.88
N GLU A 59 11.47 -3.13 6.71
CA GLU A 59 10.98 -3.85 5.52
C GLU A 59 9.46 -3.74 5.42
N LEU A 60 8.76 -3.97 6.53
CA LEU A 60 7.31 -3.86 6.59
C LEU A 60 6.80 -2.44 6.28
N ALA A 61 7.45 -1.41 6.83
CA ALA A 61 7.13 -0.02 6.50
C ALA A 61 7.39 0.30 5.01
N LYS A 62 8.45 -0.27 4.43
CA LYS A 62 8.75 -0.12 2.99
C LYS A 62 7.68 -0.80 2.14
N GLU A 63 7.24 -2.00 2.49
CA GLU A 63 6.18 -2.72 1.77
C GLU A 63 4.84 -1.96 1.83
N ARG A 64 4.46 -1.46 3.00
CA ARG A 64 3.27 -0.60 3.17
C ARG A 64 3.34 0.63 2.30
N LYS A 65 4.50 1.30 2.28
CA LYS A 65 4.75 2.45 1.42
C LYS A 65 4.59 2.10 -0.06
N VAL A 66 5.22 1.01 -0.52
CA VAL A 66 5.12 0.55 -1.92
C VAL A 66 3.67 0.24 -2.29
N LYS A 67 2.94 -0.47 -1.42
CA LYS A 67 1.52 -0.76 -1.64
C LYS A 67 0.70 0.52 -1.77
N PHE A 68 0.86 1.46 -0.84
CA PHE A 68 0.17 2.75 -0.89
C PHE A 68 0.52 3.55 -2.15
N GLU A 69 1.80 3.68 -2.51
CA GLU A 69 2.24 4.38 -3.71
C GLU A 69 1.83 3.67 -5.02
N SER A 70 1.47 2.39 -4.95
CA SER A 70 0.88 1.68 -6.09
C SER A 70 -0.56 2.15 -6.37
N GLU A 71 -1.31 2.51 -5.33
CA GLU A 71 -2.73 2.91 -5.41
C GLU A 71 -2.94 4.44 -5.41
N PHE A 72 -1.97 5.20 -4.88
CA PHE A 72 -2.07 6.63 -4.67
C PHE A 72 -0.87 7.38 -5.25
N PHE A 73 -1.03 8.68 -5.40
CA PHE A 73 0.07 9.57 -5.72
C PHE A 73 -0.11 10.93 -5.06
N GLU A 74 1.01 11.60 -4.81
CA GLU A 74 1.01 12.90 -4.18
C GLU A 74 0.78 14.01 -5.21
N ILE A 75 -0.15 14.91 -4.88
CA ILE A 75 -0.34 16.18 -5.57
C ILE A 75 0.36 17.25 -4.71
N PRO A 76 1.39 17.93 -5.24
CA PRO A 76 2.17 18.90 -4.47
C PRO A 76 1.31 19.94 -3.77
N ASN A 77 1.62 20.19 -2.49
CA ASN A 77 0.94 21.16 -1.61
C ASN A 77 -0.54 20.89 -1.34
N ILE A 78 -1.05 19.70 -1.70
CA ILE A 78 -2.45 19.33 -1.47
C ILE A 78 -2.52 18.07 -0.61
N GLY A 79 -1.98 16.96 -1.09
CA GLY A 79 -2.07 15.67 -0.41
C GLY A 79 -2.09 14.52 -1.40
N TRP A 80 -2.57 13.37 -0.96
CA TRP A 80 -2.58 12.15 -1.78
C TRP A 80 -3.91 11.94 -2.48
N TYR A 81 -3.84 11.48 -3.72
CA TYR A 81 -5.00 11.21 -4.56
C TYR A 81 -4.95 9.77 -5.05
N ARG A 82 -6.11 9.11 -5.07
CA ARG A 82 -6.20 7.71 -5.50
C ARG A 82 -6.09 7.66 -7.03
N LYS A 83 -5.27 6.75 -7.57
CA LYS A 83 -5.12 6.56 -9.02
C LYS A 83 -6.41 6.08 -9.69
N VAL A 84 -7.25 5.37 -8.93
CA VAL A 84 -8.61 4.96 -9.32
C VAL A 84 -9.58 5.38 -8.20
N PRO A 85 -10.09 6.63 -8.22
CA PRO A 85 -11.07 7.09 -7.24
C PRO A 85 -12.37 6.29 -7.31
N ARG A 86 -13.09 6.15 -6.18
CA ARG A 86 -14.37 5.41 -6.16
C ARG A 86 -15.36 6.04 -7.13
N GLY A 87 -15.96 5.22 -7.98
CA GLY A 87 -16.92 5.66 -9.00
C GLY A 87 -16.31 6.17 -10.31
N TYR A 88 -14.98 6.10 -10.45
CA TYR A 88 -14.27 6.48 -11.67
C TYR A 88 -13.33 5.35 -12.12
N SER A 89 -13.05 5.28 -13.41
CA SER A 89 -12.09 4.32 -13.97
C SER A 89 -10.64 4.77 -13.79
N SER A 90 -10.40 6.08 -13.60
CA SER A 90 -9.07 6.66 -13.40
C SER A 90 -9.11 8.03 -12.72
N ALA A 91 -7.97 8.45 -12.18
CA ALA A 91 -7.79 9.80 -11.65
C ALA A 91 -8.00 10.87 -12.74
N ILE A 92 -7.54 10.62 -13.97
CA ILE A 92 -7.75 11.52 -15.11
C ILE A 92 -9.24 11.73 -15.39
N GLU A 93 -10.03 10.65 -15.42
CA GLU A 93 -11.48 10.75 -15.63
C GLU A 93 -12.15 11.57 -14.51
N SER A 94 -11.77 11.32 -13.26
CA SER A 94 -12.31 12.07 -12.12
C SER A 94 -11.98 13.55 -12.20
N ILE A 95 -10.74 13.91 -12.56
CA ILE A 95 -10.35 15.32 -12.69
C ILE A 95 -10.98 15.98 -13.92
N ASN A 96 -11.13 15.28 -15.04
CA ASN A 96 -11.84 15.80 -16.20
C ASN A 96 -13.31 16.09 -15.90
N THR A 97 -13.93 15.27 -15.04
CA THR A 97 -15.29 15.52 -14.54
C THR A 97 -15.35 16.80 -13.70
N ALA A 98 -14.37 17.03 -12.83
CA ALA A 98 -14.25 18.30 -12.09
C ALA A 98 -13.97 19.48 -13.03
N PHE A 99 -13.13 19.31 -14.04
CA PHE A 99 -12.80 20.33 -15.03
C PHE A 99 -14.06 20.80 -15.78
N ASN A 100 -14.89 19.85 -16.24
CA ASN A 100 -16.17 20.18 -16.88
C ASN A 100 -17.10 20.96 -15.94
N ALA A 101 -17.17 20.60 -14.65
CA ALA A 101 -17.95 21.35 -13.67
C ALA A 101 -17.43 22.80 -13.54
N VAL A 102 -16.12 23.01 -13.51
CA VAL A 102 -15.52 24.35 -13.48
C VAL A 102 -15.83 25.15 -14.74
N LEU A 103 -15.83 24.52 -15.92
CA LEU A 103 -16.18 25.22 -17.16
C LEU A 103 -17.63 25.74 -17.15
N VAL A 104 -18.56 24.96 -16.57
CA VAL A 104 -19.99 25.32 -16.52
C VAL A 104 -20.28 26.31 -15.39
N LEU A 105 -19.72 26.08 -14.20
CA LEU A 105 -20.03 26.84 -12.98
C LEU A 105 -19.07 28.00 -12.73
N ASN A 106 -18.03 28.13 -13.55
CA ASN A 106 -16.91 29.07 -13.38
C ASN A 106 -16.20 28.96 -12.02
N SER A 107 -16.36 27.82 -11.34
CA SER A 107 -15.79 27.49 -10.03
C SER A 107 -15.90 25.99 -9.78
N LEU A 108 -15.08 25.44 -8.88
CA LEU A 108 -15.27 24.11 -8.33
C LEU A 108 -15.93 24.25 -6.95
N PRO A 109 -17.13 23.67 -6.73
CA PRO A 109 -17.74 23.64 -5.41
C PRO A 109 -16.86 22.91 -4.38
N ALA A 110 -17.08 23.18 -3.10
CA ALA A 110 -16.50 22.38 -2.03
C ALA A 110 -16.99 20.92 -2.12
N ASP A 111 -16.23 20.01 -1.51
CA ASP A 111 -16.60 18.60 -1.37
C ASP A 111 -16.70 17.79 -2.66
N TYR A 112 -16.18 18.31 -3.78
CA TYR A 112 -16.19 17.68 -5.10
C TYR A 112 -15.09 16.63 -5.29
N LEU A 113 -13.93 16.84 -4.68
CA LEU A 113 -12.73 15.99 -4.74
C LEU A 113 -12.37 15.53 -3.33
N ILE A 114 -11.89 14.28 -3.24
CA ILE A 114 -11.43 13.64 -2.01
C ILE A 114 -9.93 13.42 -2.11
N PHE A 115 -9.22 13.81 -1.05
CA PHE A 115 -7.78 13.62 -0.88
C PHE A 115 -7.51 12.88 0.43
N TYR A 116 -6.31 12.35 0.54
CA TYR A 116 -5.86 11.55 1.67
C TYR A 116 -4.62 12.16 2.30
N THR A 117 -4.54 12.10 3.62
CA THR A 117 -3.30 12.38 4.34
C THR A 117 -2.31 11.26 4.10
N LYS A 118 -1.01 11.57 4.22
CA LYS A 118 0.04 10.56 4.13
C LYS A 118 0.04 9.70 5.41
N PRO A 119 -0.10 8.37 5.32
CA PRO A 119 0.07 7.50 6.48
C PRO A 119 1.51 7.53 7.01
N ASP A 120 1.69 7.33 8.31
CA ASP A 120 2.94 6.86 8.87
C ASP A 120 3.07 5.34 8.63
N PHE A 121 3.91 4.94 7.68
CA PHE A 121 4.06 3.54 7.30
C PHE A 121 4.67 2.65 8.41
N ASN A 122 5.22 3.24 9.47
CA ASN A 122 5.67 2.50 10.64
C ASN A 122 4.49 2.07 11.55
N GLN A 123 3.31 2.66 11.38
CA GLN A 123 2.09 2.31 12.12
C GLN A 123 1.18 1.49 11.21
N ASP A 124 0.82 0.29 11.65
CA ASP A 124 0.01 -0.63 10.85
C ASP A 124 -1.42 -0.15 10.74
N GLU A 125 -1.97 0.45 11.80
CA GLU A 125 -3.34 0.95 11.84
C GLU A 125 -3.55 2.08 10.83
N GLN A 126 -2.52 2.89 10.56
CA GLN A 126 -2.59 3.98 9.56
C GLN A 126 -2.58 3.48 8.11
N CYS A 127 -2.20 2.23 7.87
CA CYS A 127 -2.09 1.64 6.54
C CYS A 127 -3.34 0.83 6.14
N THR A 128 -4.47 1.07 6.82
CA THR A 128 -5.76 0.41 6.60
C THR A 128 -6.71 1.30 5.79
N GLU A 129 -7.67 0.69 5.08
CA GLU A 129 -8.68 1.43 4.32
C GLU A 129 -9.58 2.24 5.28
N GLU A 130 -9.89 1.69 6.45
CA GLU A 130 -10.68 2.35 7.49
C GLU A 130 -10.01 3.64 7.96
N TRP A 131 -8.70 3.59 8.23
CA TRP A 131 -7.95 4.79 8.63
C TRP A 131 -7.86 5.81 7.50
N LEU A 132 -7.61 5.36 6.26
CA LEU A 132 -7.57 6.24 5.09
C LEU A 132 -8.90 6.98 4.90
N ILE A 133 -10.03 6.31 5.05
CA ILE A 133 -11.36 6.94 4.97
C ILE A 133 -11.57 7.92 6.12
N ALA A 134 -11.17 7.55 7.34
CA ALA A 134 -11.33 8.42 8.52
C ALA A 134 -10.45 9.68 8.46
N ASN A 135 -9.32 9.63 7.75
CA ASN A 135 -8.36 10.72 7.62
C ASN A 135 -8.35 11.36 6.23
N GLN A 136 -9.38 11.07 5.41
CA GLN A 136 -9.56 11.78 4.14
C GLN A 136 -10.06 13.20 4.40
N PHE A 137 -9.74 14.11 3.48
CA PHE A 137 -10.27 15.47 3.48
C PHE A 137 -10.73 15.82 2.08
N LYS A 138 -11.57 16.85 2.00
CA LYS A 138 -12.18 17.26 0.73
C LYS A 138 -11.67 18.62 0.29
N ASN A 139 -11.77 18.91 -1.00
CA ASN A 139 -11.44 20.24 -1.50
C ASN A 139 -12.37 21.28 -0.87
N LYS A 140 -11.80 22.45 -0.55
CA LYS A 140 -12.59 23.66 -0.38
C LYS A 140 -13.09 24.13 -1.75
N ALA A 141 -14.08 25.02 -1.73
CA ALA A 141 -14.49 25.69 -2.97
C ALA A 141 -13.28 26.41 -3.59
N MET A 142 -13.14 26.29 -4.91
CA MET A 142 -12.08 26.93 -5.69
C MET A 142 -12.70 27.80 -6.77
N THR A 143 -12.14 28.98 -6.98
CA THR A 143 -12.34 29.74 -8.20
C THR A 143 -11.79 28.97 -9.40
N LYS A 144 -12.20 29.38 -10.61
CA LYS A 144 -11.64 28.82 -11.84
C LYS A 144 -10.11 28.94 -11.88
N GLU A 145 -9.54 30.07 -11.45
CA GLU A 145 -8.10 30.29 -11.47
C GLU A 145 -7.36 29.34 -10.52
N GLU A 146 -7.83 29.23 -9.28
CA GLU A 146 -7.28 28.28 -8.29
C GLU A 146 -7.37 26.83 -8.80
N PHE A 147 -8.49 26.46 -9.42
CA PHE A 147 -8.64 25.14 -10.01
C PHE A 147 -7.67 24.90 -11.18
N MET A 148 -7.42 25.89 -12.03
CA MET A 148 -6.46 25.73 -13.14
C MET A 148 -5.03 25.55 -12.63
N GLN A 149 -4.65 26.22 -11.53
CA GLN A 149 -3.37 25.99 -10.86
C GLN A 149 -3.29 24.58 -10.28
N PHE A 150 -4.36 24.13 -9.60
CA PHE A 150 -4.48 22.75 -9.13
C PHE A 150 -4.35 21.73 -10.28
N TYR A 151 -5.07 21.94 -11.37
CA TYR A 151 -5.09 21.06 -12.54
C TYR A 151 -3.70 20.93 -13.16
N ALA A 152 -2.95 22.03 -13.27
CA ALA A 152 -1.56 21.99 -13.74
C ALA A 152 -0.65 21.14 -12.83
N ASN A 153 -0.78 21.29 -11.51
CA ASN A 153 -0.03 20.48 -10.54
C ASN A 153 -0.41 19.00 -10.64
N PHE A 154 -1.71 18.71 -10.77
CA PHE A 154 -2.22 17.35 -10.94
C PHE A 154 -1.66 16.69 -12.21
N VAL A 155 -1.76 17.34 -13.37
CA VAL A 155 -1.27 16.80 -14.65
C VAL A 155 0.24 16.59 -14.60
N THR A 156 0.98 17.51 -13.99
CA THR A 156 2.43 17.36 -13.79
C THR A 156 2.75 16.15 -12.92
N ALA A 157 2.07 15.99 -11.78
CA ALA A 157 2.26 14.84 -10.90
C ALA A 157 1.88 13.53 -11.61
N TRP A 158 0.75 13.49 -12.31
CA TRP A 158 0.28 12.32 -13.03
C TRP A 158 1.24 11.88 -14.14
N ASN A 159 1.65 12.81 -15.01
CA ASN A 159 2.55 12.51 -16.12
C ASN A 159 3.93 12.05 -15.62
N ASN A 160 4.43 12.62 -14.53
CA ASN A 160 5.68 12.15 -13.93
C ASN A 160 5.59 10.70 -13.48
N LEU A 161 4.43 10.22 -13.00
CA LEU A 161 4.24 8.81 -12.65
C LEU A 161 4.20 7.90 -13.88
N GLU A 162 3.48 8.31 -14.92
CA GLU A 162 3.35 7.55 -16.16
C GLU A 162 4.69 7.47 -16.92
N HIS A 163 5.51 8.53 -16.89
CA HIS A 163 6.83 8.56 -17.53
C HIS A 163 7.97 8.02 -16.66
N LEU A 164 7.70 7.69 -15.38
CA LEU A 164 8.61 6.96 -14.50
C LEU A 164 8.34 5.45 -14.48
N GLN A 165 7.31 4.96 -15.18
CA GLN A 165 7.24 3.55 -15.54
C GLN A 165 8.48 3.27 -16.39
N PRO A 166 9.47 2.47 -15.93
CA PRO A 166 10.54 2.07 -16.82
C PRO A 166 9.87 1.40 -18.01
N GLU A 167 10.27 1.81 -19.21
CA GLU A 167 9.97 1.05 -20.42
C GLU A 167 10.10 -0.43 -20.05
N THR A 168 9.00 -1.16 -20.19
CA THR A 168 8.99 -2.62 -20.15
C THR A 168 10.24 -3.07 -20.90
N GLN A 169 11.27 -3.51 -20.16
CA GLN A 169 12.45 -4.11 -20.75
C GLN A 169 11.99 -5.45 -21.29
N ILE A 170 11.45 -5.41 -22.50
CA ILE A 170 11.33 -6.56 -23.36
C ILE A 170 12.73 -6.71 -23.95
N ASN A 171 13.54 -7.56 -23.32
CA ASN A 171 14.48 -8.53 -23.90
C ASN A 171 15.57 -8.91 -22.89
#